data_AF-Q64V80-F1
#
_entry.id   AF-Q64V80-F1
#
_cell.length_a   1.000
_cell.length_b   1.000
_cell.length_c   1.000
_cell.angle_alpha   90.00
_cell.angle_beta   90.00
_cell.angle_gamma   90.00
#
_symmetry.space_group_name_H-M   'P 1'
#
loop_
_entity.id
_entity.type
_entity.pdbx_description
1 polymer ?
#
loop_
_entity_poly.entity_id
_entity_poly.type
_entity_poly.pdbx_seq_one_letter_code
_entity_poly.pdbx_strand_id
1 'polypeptide(L)' 'MSQKEMAEKSGVSLATISHFEQGVNQNMTLNNFISLLRIIGMEQRINDLLPELPMPLMALKQLNKFIPKRVRRNNNDTKS' A
#
# COMPACT_ATOMS: atom_id res chain seq x y z
N MET A 1 -25.64 11.32 -6.54
CA MET A 1 -25.72 11.03 -5.10
C MET A 1 -25.19 12.24 -4.36
N SER A 2 -25.93 12.78 -3.40
CA SER A 2 -25.44 13.88 -2.55
C SER A 2 -24.61 13.34 -1.38
N GLN A 3 -23.76 14.18 -0.75
CA GLN A 3 -23.00 13.78 0.45
C GLN A 3 -23.93 13.34 1.59
N LYS A 4 -25.11 13.96 1.71
CA LYS A 4 -26.12 13.60 2.72
C LYS A 4 -26.69 12.20 2.47
N GLU A 5 -27.08 11.90 1.24
CA GLU A 5 -27.52 10.55 0.85
C GLU A 5 -26.42 9.51 1.05
N MET A 6 -25.16 9.87 0.74
CA MET A 6 -24.00 9.00 0.95
C MET A 6 -23.80 8.71 2.44
N ALA A 7 -23.91 9.72 3.30
CA ALA A 7 -23.80 9.57 4.75
C ALA A 7 -24.87 8.64 5.31
N GLU A 8 -26.14 8.84 4.93
CA GLU A 8 -27.27 8.03 5.39
C GLU A 8 -27.12 6.56 4.99
N LYS A 9 -26.69 6.30 3.75
CA LYS A 9 -26.57 4.92 3.25
C LYS A 9 -25.30 4.22 3.73
N SER A 10 -24.19 4.93 3.86
CA SER A 10 -22.88 4.34 4.22
C SER A 10 -22.66 4.23 5.73
N GLY A 11 -23.43 4.96 6.55
CA GLY A 11 -23.20 5.11 7.98
C GLY A 11 -21.96 5.94 8.33
N VAL A 12 -21.33 6.57 7.33
CA VAL A 12 -20.18 7.48 7.51
C VAL A 12 -20.69 8.89 7.75
N SER A 13 -20.09 9.62 8.68
CA SER A 13 -20.54 10.99 8.97
C SER A 13 -20.37 11.92 7.76
N LEU A 14 -21.30 12.87 7.59
CA LEU A 14 -21.24 13.87 6.54
C LEU A 14 -19.92 14.66 6.56
N ALA A 15 -19.45 14.99 7.76
CA ALA A 15 -18.18 15.68 7.94
C ALA A 15 -17.00 14.84 7.41
N THR A 16 -16.96 13.54 7.71
CA THR A 16 -15.91 12.63 7.21
C THR A 16 -15.89 12.58 5.68
N ILE A 17 -17.06 12.49 5.04
CA ILE A 17 -17.18 12.47 3.57
C ILE A 17 -16.69 13.80 2.99
N SER A 18 -17.13 14.93 3.54
CA SER A 18 -16.70 16.25 3.07
C SER A 18 -15.19 16.46 3.22
N HIS A 19 -14.60 16.05 4.33
CA HIS A 19 -13.14 16.17 4.53
C HIS A 19 -12.35 15.26 3.59
N PHE A 20 -12.87 14.06 3.32
CA PHE A 20 -12.28 13.12 2.37
C PHE A 20 -12.26 13.71 0.96
N GLU A 21 -13.38 14.23 0.48
CA GLU A 21 -13.50 14.83 -0.87
C GLU A 21 -12.64 16.08 -1.05
N GLN A 22 -12.43 16.86 0.01
CA GLN A 22 -11.59 18.06 -0.02
C GLN A 22 -10.09 17.76 0.16
N GLY A 23 -9.73 16.53 0.52
CA GLY A 23 -8.35 16.13 0.79
C GLY A 23 -7.72 16.78 2.03
N VAL A 24 -8.51 17.42 2.89
CA VAL A 24 -8.02 18.19 4.06
C VAL A 24 -7.73 17.28 5.26
N ASN A 25 -8.38 16.12 5.35
CA ASN A 25 -8.13 15.14 6.42
C ASN A 25 -8.01 13.73 5.85
N GLN A 26 -6.80 13.17 5.94
CA GLN A 26 -6.49 11.82 5.47
C GLN A 26 -6.81 10.72 6.49
N ASN A 27 -7.33 11.07 7.67
CA ASN A 27 -7.64 10.10 8.71
C ASN A 27 -9.01 9.41 8.47
N MET A 28 -9.16 8.80 7.29
CA MET A 28 -10.28 7.91 7.00
C MET A 28 -9.86 6.47 7.27
N THR A 29 -10.70 5.73 8.00
CA THR A 29 -10.47 4.30 8.20
C THR A 29 -10.76 3.53 6.90
N LEU A 30 -10.02 2.44 6.69
CA LEU A 30 -10.26 1.56 5.55
C LEU A 30 -11.71 1.04 5.52
N ASN A 31 -12.30 0.81 6.69
CA ASN A 31 -13.69 0.34 6.81
C ASN A 31 -14.67 1.38 6.24
N ASN A 32 -14.51 2.65 6.62
CA ASN A 32 -15.35 3.73 6.08
C ASN A 32 -15.13 3.88 4.57
N PHE A 33 -13.89 3.80 4.11
CA PHE A 33 -13.58 3.86 2.69
C PHE A 33 -14.26 2.74 1.88
N ILE A 34 -14.18 1.50 2.36
CA ILE A 34 -14.84 0.34 1.74
C ILE A 34 -16.36 0.52 1.73
N SER A 35 -16.96 1.02 2.83
CA SER A 35 -18.39 1.31 2.88
C SER A 35 -18.79 2.33 1.81
N LEU A 36 -18.00 3.39 1.61
CA LEU A 36 -18.25 4.38 0.56
C LEU A 36 -18.14 3.75 -0.85
N LEU A 37 -17.13 2.91 -1.10
CA LEU A 37 -16.95 2.23 -2.39
C LEU A 37 -18.12 1.28 -2.73
N ARG A 38 -18.65 0.54 -1.75
CA ARG A 38 -19.80 -0.37 -1.95
C ARG A 38 -21.06 0.39 -2.35
N ILE A 39 -21.26 1.57 -1.79
CA ILE A 39 -22.45 2.41 -2.04
C ILE A 39 -22.47 2.91 -3.49
N ILE A 40 -21.29 3.14 -4.07
CA ILE A 40 -21.12 3.58 -5.46
C ILE A 40 -20.85 2.42 -6.43
N GLY A 41 -20.82 1.17 -5.95
CA GLY A 41 -20.57 -0.02 -6.78
C GLY A 41 -19.14 -0.14 -7.32
N MET A 42 -18.16 0.43 -6.61
CA MET A 42 -16.75 0.44 -7.01
C MET A 42 -15.86 -0.41 -6.11
N GLU A 43 -16.41 -1.29 -5.28
CA GLU A 43 -15.62 -2.13 -4.36
C GLU A 43 -14.61 -3.03 -5.07
N GLN A 44 -14.89 -3.44 -6.32
CA GLN A 44 -13.97 -4.23 -7.15
C GLN A 44 -12.68 -3.47 -7.52
N ARG A 45 -12.75 -2.14 -7.58
CA ARG A 45 -11.64 -1.24 -7.92
C ARG A 45 -10.69 -1.03 -6.75
N ILE A 46 -10.97 -1.61 -5.58
CA ILE A 46 -10.07 -1.50 -4.42
C ILE A 46 -8.69 -2.08 -4.70
N ASN A 47 -8.61 -3.11 -5.54
CA ASN A 47 -7.35 -3.73 -5.94
C ASN A 47 -6.46 -2.74 -6.72
N ASP A 48 -7.06 -1.82 -7.47
CA ASP A 48 -6.32 -0.80 -8.23
C ASP A 48 -5.68 0.26 -7.32
N LEU A 49 -6.13 0.34 -6.07
CA LEU A 49 -5.65 1.31 -5.07
C LEU A 49 -4.62 0.72 -4.12
N LEU A 50 -4.47 -0.61 -4.07
CA LEU A 50 -3.50 -1.27 -3.21
C LEU A 50 -2.11 -1.18 -3.84
N PRO A 51 -1.07 -0.90 -3.03
CA PRO A 51 0.30 -0.92 -3.53
C PRO A 51 0.73 -2.36 -3.86
N GLU A 52 1.70 -2.48 -4.75
CA GLU A 52 2.35 -3.78 -5.00
C GLU A 52 3.04 -4.28 -3.72
N LEU A 53 2.87 -5.57 -3.44
CA LEU A 53 3.52 -6.18 -2.28
C LEU A 53 5.03 -6.21 -2.50
N PRO A 54 5.82 -5.86 -1.47
CA PRO A 54 7.27 -5.89 -1.58
C PRO A 54 7.77 -7.32 -1.78
N MET A 55 8.95 -7.44 -2.40
CA MET A 55 9.58 -8.74 -2.63
C MET A 55 9.78 -9.50 -1.31
N PRO A 56 9.36 -10.77 -1.22
CA PRO A 56 9.56 -11.56 -0.02
C PRO A 56 11.04 -11.72 0.34
N LEU A 57 11.36 -11.70 1.64
CA LEU A 57 12.72 -11.88 2.17
C LEU A 57 13.43 -13.13 1.63
N MET A 58 12.68 -14.20 1.37
CA MET A 58 13.23 -15.44 0.84
C MET A 58 13.74 -15.28 -0.59
N ALA A 59 13.02 -14.53 -1.42
CA ALA A 59 13.44 -14.20 -2.78
C ALA A 59 14.67 -13.28 -2.76
N LEU A 60 14.69 -12.27 -1.87
CA LEU A 60 15.86 -11.41 -1.66
C LEU A 60 17.11 -12.22 -1.23
N LYS A 61 16.96 -13.20 -0.34
CA LYS A 61 18.08 -14.08 0.08
C LYS A 61 18.62 -14.92 -1.07
N GLN A 62 17.76 -15.40 -1.97
CA GLN A 62 18.19 -16.14 -3.15
C GLN A 62 18.97 -15.24 -4.12
N LEU A 63 18.48 -14.02 -4.37
CA LEU A 63 19.18 -13.03 -5.19
C LEU A 63 20.54 -12.64 -4.60
N ASN A 64 20.61 -12.48 -3.28
CA ASN A 64 21.86 -12.15 -2.57
C ASN A 64 22.95 -13.21 -2.72
N LYS A 65 22.63 -14.47 -3.07
CA LYS A 65 23.64 -15.50 -3.36
C LYS A 65 24.42 -15.21 -4.64
N PHE A 66 23.82 -14.50 -5.58
CA PHE A 66 24.42 -14.14 -6.86
C PHE A 66 25.22 -12.83 -6.80
N ILE A 67 25.10 -12.07 -5.70
CA ILE A 67 25.92 -10.87 -5.50
C ILE A 67 27.36 -11.33 -5.22
N PRO A 68 28.35 -10.97 -6.06
CA PRO A 68 29.74 -11.36 -5.85
C PRO A 68 30.23 -10.76 -4.53
N LYS A 69 30.68 -11.62 -3.63
CA LYS A 69 31.26 -11.19 -2.36
C LYS A 69 32.67 -10.67 -2.61
N ARG A 70 32.99 -9.52 -2.03
CA ARG A 70 34.35 -8.97 -2.07
C ARG A 70 35.32 -9.98 -1.44
N VAL A 71 36.23 -10.50 -2.25
CA VAL A 71 37.34 -11.32 -1.78
C VAL A 71 38.46 -10.40 -1.33
N ARG A 72 38.90 -10.52 -0.08
CA ARG A 72 40.12 -9.87 0.41
C ARG A 72 41.27 -10.85 0.23
N ARG A 73 42.17 -10.57 -0.72
CA ARG A 73 43.43 -11.33 -0.85
C ARG A 73 44.42 -10.78 0.17
N ASN A 74 45.11 -11.67 0.87
CA ASN A 74 46.22 -11.29 1.73
C ASN A 74 47.50 -11.27 0.88
N ASN A 75 48.41 -10.34 1.16
CA ASN A 75 49.64 -10.14 0.38
C ASN A 75 50.60 -11.36 0.34
N ASN A 76 50.28 -12.42 1.08
CA ASN A 76 51.07 -13.64 1.13
C ASN A 76 50.72 -14.65 0.02
N ASP A 77 49.60 -14.45 -0.70
CA ASP A 77 49.08 -15.41 -1.70
C ASP A 77 49.71 -15.26 -3.10
N THR A 78 50.56 -14.25 -3.32
CA THR A 78 51.16 -13.92 -4.63
C THR A 78 52.63 -14.35 -4.78
N LYS A 79 53.16 -15.18 -3.87
CA LYS A 79 54.48 -15.80 -4.03
C LYS A 79 54.32 -17.30 -4.32
N SER A 80 54.24 -17.66 -5.60
CA SER A 80 54.49 -19.02 -6.12
C SER A 80 54.94 -18.90 -7.56
#